data_AF-A0A3M2Y440-F1
#
_entry.id   AF-A0A3M2Y440-F1
#
_cell.length_a   1.000
_cell.length_b   1.000
_cell.length_c   1.000
_cell.angle_alpha   90.00
_cell.angle_beta   90.00
_cell.angle_gamma   90.00
#
_symmetry.space_group_name_H-M   'P 1'
#
loop_
_entity.id
_entity.type
_entity.pdbx_description
1 polymer ?
#
loop_
_entity_poly.entity_id
_entity_poly.type
_entity_poly.pdbx_seq_one_letter_code
_entity_poly.pdbx_strand_id
1 'polypeptide(L)' 'YIGMCHIYCDSIADFEAGMGPHSKQINADIINYTDLIPEIQISEVRADVKTAS' A
#
# COMPACT_ATOMS: atom_id res chain seq x y z
N TYR A 1 -14.16 0.59 -5.95
CA TYR A 1 -13.24 -0.50 -5.58
C TYR A 1 -13.96 -1.46 -4.63
N ILE A 2 -13.74 -2.77 -4.78
CA ILE A 2 -14.38 -3.82 -3.96
C ILE A 2 -13.57 -4.07 -2.67
N GLY A 3 -12.26 -3.79 -2.70
CA GLY A 3 -11.39 -3.68 -1.52
C GLY A 3 -10.37 -2.57 -1.73
N MET A 4 -9.93 -1.93 -0.63
CA MET A 4 -8.93 -0.86 -0.64
C MET A 4 -8.18 -0.85 0.68
N CYS A 5 -6.87 -0.61 0.63
CA CYS A 5 -6.05 -0.35 1.81
C CYS A 5 -5.13 0.85 1.56
N HIS A 6 -4.69 1.49 2.64
CA HIS A 6 -3.73 2.58 2.60
C HIS A 6 -2.52 2.20 3.46
N ILE A 7 -1.33 2.30 2.88
CA ILE A 7 -0.07 2.16 3.57
C ILE A 7 0.50 3.58 3.71
N TYR A 8 0.58 4.08 4.94
CA TYR A 8 1.22 5.36 5.23
C TYR A 8 2.70 5.13 5.51
N CYS A 9 3.56 5.87 4.81
CA CYS A 9 5.01 5.85 4.99
C CYS A 9 5.53 7.29 5.02
N ASP A 10 6.61 7.52 5.79
CA ASP A 10 7.24 8.84 5.89
C ASP A 10 8.00 9.20 4.60
N SER A 11 8.46 8.19 3.86
CA SER A 11 9.10 8.36 2.56
C SER A 11 8.86 7.17 1.63
N ILE A 12 9.16 7.35 0.33
CA ILE A 12 9.19 6.26 -0.64
C ILE A 12 10.27 5.23 -0.28
N ALA A 13 11.41 5.67 0.26
CA ALA A 13 12.48 4.77 0.66
C ALA A 13 12.04 3.82 1.78
N ASP A 14 11.24 4.29 2.75
CA ASP A 14 10.69 3.45 3.81
C ASP A 14 9.68 2.43 3.26
N PHE A 15 8.85 2.86 2.30
CA PHE A 15 7.94 1.95 1.60
C PHE A 15 8.71 0.86 0.85
N GLU A 16 9.75 1.21 0.10
CA GLU A 16 10.57 0.26 -0.66
C GLU A 16 11.35 -0.69 0.25
N ALA A 17 11.91 -0.20 1.36
CA ALA A 17 12.63 -1.02 2.34
C ALA A 17 11.71 -2.07 2.98
N GLY A 18 10.44 -1.73 3.23
CA GLY A 18 9.43 -2.65 3.75
C GLY A 18 8.84 -3.57 2.67
N MET A 19 8.31 -3.01 1.59
CA MET A 19 7.62 -3.79 0.56
C MET A 19 8.55 -4.54 -0.38
N GLY A 20 9.72 -4.01 -0.73
CA GLY A 20 10.64 -4.63 -1.68
C GLY A 20 10.95 -6.10 -1.37
N PRO A 21 11.48 -6.41 -0.17
CA PRO A 21 11.80 -7.79 0.24
C PRO A 21 10.59 -8.73 0.31
N HIS A 22 9.38 -8.19 0.51
CA HIS A 22 8.16 -8.98 0.76
C HIS A 22 7.17 -8.99 -0.41
N SER A 23 7.42 -8.19 -1.45
CA SER A 23 6.53 -7.96 -2.60
C SER A 23 6.07 -9.25 -3.26
N LYS A 24 6.99 -10.20 -3.50
CA LYS A 24 6.65 -11.48 -4.14
C LYS A 24 5.67 -12.30 -3.32
N GLN A 25 5.89 -12.38 -2.01
CA GLN A 25 5.02 -13.13 -1.10
C GLN A 25 3.64 -12.48 -1.02
N ILE A 26 3.58 -11.16 -0.90
CA ILE A 26 2.32 -10.41 -0.84
C ILE A 26 1.52 -10.58 -2.14
N ASN A 27 2.15 -10.41 -3.31
CA ASN A 27 1.45 -10.56 -4.59
C ASN A 27 0.97 -12.00 -4.83
N ALA A 28 1.74 -13.01 -4.39
CA ALA A 28 1.36 -14.41 -4.53
C ALA A 28 0.14 -14.80 -3.68
N ASP A 29 -0.12 -14.08 -2.57
CA ASP A 29 -1.22 -14.38 -1.66
C ASP A 29 -2.58 -13.86 -2.16
N ILE A 30 -2.60 -12.90 -3.09
CA ILE A 30 -3.84 -12.27 -3.60
C ILE A 30 -4.82 -13.30 -4.16
N ILE A 31 -4.30 -14.29 -4.90
CA ILE A 31 -5.12 -15.32 -5.56
C ILE A 31 -5.91 -16.19 -4.59
N ASN A 32 -5.51 -16.21 -3.31
CA ASN A 32 -6.24 -16.93 -2.27
C ASN A 32 -7.58 -16.27 -1.89
N TYR A 33 -7.80 -15.00 -2.27
CA TYR A 33 -8.97 -14.22 -1.88
C TYR A 33 -9.74 -13.62 -3.07
N THR A 34 -9.06 -13.38 -4.19
CA THR A 34 -9.69 -12.82 -5.40
C THR A 34 -8.83 -13.05 -6.64
N ASP A 35 -9.46 -13.06 -7.81
CA ASP A 35 -8.82 -13.06 -9.13
C ASP A 35 -8.59 -11.65 -9.69
N LEU A 36 -9.02 -10.61 -8.97
CA LEU A 36 -8.83 -9.22 -9.38
C LEU A 36 -7.37 -8.78 -9.21
N ILE A 37 -6.86 -8.04 -10.20
CA ILE A 37 -5.53 -7.43 -10.14
C ILE A 37 -5.63 -6.08 -9.41
N PRO A 38 -4.83 -5.83 -8.36
CA PRO A 38 -4.87 -4.57 -7.64
C PRO A 38 -4.27 -3.42 -8.46
N GLU A 39 -4.78 -2.21 -8.24
CA GLU A 39 -4.19 -0.96 -8.72
C GLU A 39 -3.33 -0.36 -7.60
N ILE A 40 -2.09 0.02 -7.92
CA ILE A 40 -1.17 0.66 -6.97
C ILE A 40 -1.07 2.15 -7.29
N GLN A 41 -1.46 2.99 -6.32
CA GLN A 41 -1.36 4.43 -6.40
C GLN A 41 -0.48 4.96 -5.27
N ILE A 42 0.54 5.72 -5.63
CA ILE A 42 1.38 6.46 -4.69
C ILE A 42 0.93 7.92 -4.71
N SER A 43 0.75 8.53 -3.54
CA SER A 43 0.28 9.91 -3.44
C SER A 43 0.92 10.63 -2.25
N GLU A 44 1.15 11.93 -2.42
CA GLU A 44 1.51 12.83 -1.33
C GLU A 44 0.31 13.01 -0.39
N VAL A 45 0.52 12.83 0.91
CA VAL A 45 -0.51 13.09 1.92
C VAL A 45 -0.48 14.58 2.27
N ARG A 46 -1.48 15.34 1.82
CA ARG A 46 -1.53 16.81 2.03
C ARG A 46 -2.28 17.23 3.29
N ALA A 47 -3.15 16.37 3.80
CA ALA A 47 -3.84 16.57 5.06
C ALA A 47 -3.82 15.23 5.78
N ASP A 48 -3.19 15.19 6.95
CA ASP A 48 -3.21 14.02 7.79
C ASP A 48 -4.20 14.23 8.93
N VAL A 49 -4.95 13.19 9.28
CA VAL A 49 -5.96 13.25 10.34
C VAL A 49 -5.31 13.44 11.74
N LYS A 50 -3.98 13.36 11.84
CA LYS A 50 -3.24 13.55 13.10
C LYS A 50 -2.80 15.00 13.34
N THR A 51 -2.68 15.83 12.31
CA THR A 51 -2.37 17.28 12.38
C THR A 51 -3.61 18.17 12.24
N ALA A 52 -4.79 17.58 12.06
CA ALA A 52 -6.07 18.27 12.19
C ALA A 52 -6.34 18.58 13.67
N SER A 53 -5.68 19.61 14.18
CA SER A 53 -5.87 20.24 15.50
C SER A 53 -6.18 21.72 15.34
#